data_AF-A0AA92II87-F1
#
_entry.id   AF-A0AA92II87-F1
#
_cell.length_a   1.000
_cell.length_b   1.000
_cell.length_c   1.000
_cell.angle_alpha   90.00
_cell.angle_beta   90.00
_cell.angle_gamma   90.00
#
_symmetry.space_group_name_H-M   'P 1'
#
loop_
_entity.id
_entity.type
_entity.pdbx_description
1 polymer ?
#
loop_
_entity_poly.entity_id
_entity_poly.type
_entity_poly.pdbx_seq_one_letter_code
_entity_poly.pdbx_strand_id
1 'polypeptide(L)'
;MTALVGVIMGSKSDWSTLSHTADMLDKLGIPYEVKVVSAHRTPDLLFQYAEEAAGKGIEVIIAGAGGAAHLPGMCAAKTHLPVLGVPVQSSMLSGVDSLLSIVQMPAGVPVATLAIGKAGAINAALLSASILGGKYPEYHQALEAFRNQQTETVLDNPDPRQA
;
A
#
# COMPACT_ATOMS: atom_id res chain seq x y z
N MET A 1 1.69 -3.54 -20.32
CA MET A 1 0.43 -3.22 -19.63
C MET A 1 0.63 -1.93 -18.86
N THR A 2 -0.35 -1.03 -18.86
CA THR A 2 -0.31 0.20 -18.06
C THR A 2 -0.48 -0.15 -16.59
N ALA A 3 0.33 0.44 -15.70
CA ALA A 3 0.20 0.21 -14.25
C ALA A 3 -1.12 0.81 -13.74
N LEU A 4 -1.82 0.06 -12.88
CA LEU A 4 -3.03 0.52 -12.19
C LEU A 4 -2.74 0.92 -10.74
N VAL A 5 -1.69 0.35 -10.14
CA VAL A 5 -1.26 0.67 -8.77
C VAL A 5 0.11 1.33 -8.77
N GLY A 6 0.22 2.48 -8.10
CA GLY A 6 1.49 3.15 -7.86
C GLY A 6 2.03 2.80 -6.47
N VAL A 7 3.15 2.08 -6.38
CA VAL A 7 3.80 1.77 -5.10
C VAL A 7 4.98 2.72 -4.88
N ILE A 8 4.81 3.66 -3.95
CA ILE A 8 5.85 4.64 -3.62
C ILE A 8 6.36 4.49 -2.19
N MET A 9 7.63 4.78 -1.99
CA MET A 9 8.26 4.71 -0.66
C MET A 9 9.31 5.79 -0.45
N GLY A 10 9.51 6.20 0.79
CA GLY A 10 10.41 7.31 1.14
C GLY A 10 11.88 7.03 0.89
N SER A 11 12.29 5.76 0.91
CA SER A 11 13.69 5.32 0.84
C SER A 11 13.83 3.90 0.31
N LYS A 12 15.05 3.52 -0.11
CA LYS A 12 15.35 2.12 -0.46
C LYS A 12 15.22 1.16 0.73
N SER A 13 15.44 1.62 1.97
CA SER A 13 15.31 0.77 3.16
C SER A 13 13.85 0.35 3.42
N ASP A 14 12.88 1.18 3.03
CA ASP A 14 11.46 0.86 3.14
C ASP A 14 11.05 -0.31 2.23
N TRP A 15 11.86 -0.63 1.21
CA TRP A 15 11.62 -1.75 0.30
C TRP A 15 11.52 -3.10 1.03
N SER A 16 12.25 -3.27 2.13
CA SER A 16 12.13 -4.49 2.97
C SER A 16 10.71 -4.73 3.50
N THR A 17 9.89 -3.67 3.63
CA THR A 17 8.47 -3.77 3.98
C THR A 17 7.60 -3.80 2.72
N LEU A 18 7.85 -2.90 1.77
CA LEU A 18 6.97 -2.68 0.60
C LEU A 18 7.15 -3.72 -0.50
N SER A 19 8.21 -4.53 -0.48
CA SER A 19 8.33 -5.69 -1.37
C SER A 19 7.16 -6.66 -1.17
N HIS A 20 6.61 -6.77 0.04
CA HIS A 20 5.44 -7.59 0.31
C HIS A 20 4.15 -7.07 -0.34
N THR A 21 4.08 -5.76 -0.63
CA THR A 21 3.02 -5.19 -1.45
C THR A 21 3.19 -5.64 -2.90
N ALA A 22 4.41 -5.51 -3.44
CA ALA A 22 4.75 -5.94 -4.80
C ALA A 22 4.46 -7.44 -5.01
N ASP A 23 4.96 -8.31 -4.13
CA ASP A 23 4.74 -9.76 -4.18
C ASP A 23 3.24 -10.12 -4.20
N MET A 24 2.42 -9.40 -3.42
CA MET A 24 0.98 -9.63 -3.36
C MET A 24 0.26 -9.11 -4.60
N LEU A 25 0.66 -7.96 -5.15
CA LEU A 25 0.12 -7.46 -6.42
C LEU A 25 0.45 -8.41 -7.58
N ASP A 26 1.66 -8.98 -7.59
CA ASP A 26 2.05 -10.02 -8.55
C ASP A 26 1.17 -11.27 -8.39
N LYS A 27 0.94 -11.74 -7.16
CA LYS A 27 0.04 -12.88 -6.89
C LYS A 27 -1.40 -12.62 -7.38
N LEU A 28 -1.88 -11.38 -7.28
CA LEU A 28 -3.22 -10.97 -7.70
C LEU A 28 -3.29 -10.61 -9.20
N GLY A 29 -2.15 -10.58 -9.90
CA GLY A 29 -2.07 -10.21 -11.31
C GLY A 29 -2.37 -8.74 -11.60
N ILE A 30 -2.22 -7.85 -10.61
CA ILE A 30 -2.50 -6.42 -10.76
C ILE A 30 -1.23 -5.72 -11.26
N PRO A 31 -1.24 -5.03 -12.42
CA PRO A 31 -0.07 -4.33 -12.91
C PRO A 31 0.24 -3.10 -12.04
N TYR A 32 1.50 -2.94 -11.65
CA TYR A 32 1.94 -1.84 -10.79
C TYR A 32 3.28 -1.27 -11.23
N GLU A 33 3.60 -0.09 -10.70
CA GLU A 33 4.94 0.48 -10.75
C GLU A 33 5.50 0.70 -9.35
N VAL A 34 6.83 0.68 -9.22
CA VAL A 34 7.54 0.90 -7.96
C VAL A 34 8.48 2.09 -8.10
N LYS A 35 8.40 3.06 -7.18
CA LYS A 35 9.33 4.21 -7.16
C LYS A 35 9.75 4.59 -5.73
N VAL A 36 10.99 5.05 -5.59
CA VAL A 36 11.43 5.75 -4.39
C VAL A 36 11.11 7.23 -4.58
N VAL A 37 10.26 7.78 -3.72
CA VAL A 37 9.80 9.17 -3.73
C VAL A 37 9.85 9.69 -2.29
N SER A 38 10.85 10.51 -1.98
CA SER A 38 11.05 10.99 -0.61
C SER A 38 10.33 12.32 -0.40
N ALA A 39 9.30 12.35 0.46
CA ALA A 39 8.58 13.58 0.78
C ALA A 39 9.49 14.74 1.23
N HIS A 40 10.51 14.46 2.04
CA HIS A 40 11.39 15.50 2.57
C HIS A 40 12.61 15.81 1.70
N ARG A 41 13.07 14.87 0.87
CA ARG A 41 14.33 15.00 0.10
C ARG A 41 14.09 15.29 -1.38
N THR A 42 12.94 14.89 -1.89
CA THR A 42 12.50 15.12 -3.27
C THR A 42 11.03 15.58 -3.29
N PRO A 43 10.68 16.69 -2.60
CA PRO A 43 9.30 17.14 -2.47
C PRO A 43 8.64 17.45 -3.83
N ASP A 44 9.38 18.08 -4.75
CA ASP A 44 8.86 18.40 -6.09
C ASP A 44 8.54 17.14 -6.90
N LEU A 45 9.37 16.09 -6.76
CA LEU A 45 9.09 14.79 -7.37
C LEU A 45 7.82 14.15 -6.80
N LEU A 46 7.56 14.30 -5.50
CA LEU A 46 6.32 13.82 -4.89
C LEU A 46 5.11 14.54 -5.49
N PHE A 47 5.19 15.86 -5.62
CA PHE A 47 4.10 16.66 -6.18
C PHE A 47 3.84 16.26 -7.62
N GLN A 48 4.89 16.22 -8.43
CA GLN A 48 4.81 15.77 -9.82
C GLN A 48 4.21 14.36 -9.93
N TYR A 49 4.67 13.42 -9.09
CA TYR A 49 4.17 12.05 -9.10
C TYR A 49 2.66 12.00 -8.84
N ALA A 50 2.19 12.66 -7.78
CA ALA A 50 0.80 12.62 -7.35
C ALA A 50 -0.14 13.31 -8.34
N GLU A 51 0.28 14.46 -8.90
CA GLU A 51 -0.48 15.22 -9.89
C GLU A 51 -0.64 14.48 -11.21
N GLU A 52 0.42 13.80 -11.67
CA GLU A 52 0.42 13.09 -12.95
C GLU A 52 -0.16 11.67 -12.88
N ALA A 53 -0.30 11.08 -11.68
CA ALA A 53 -0.65 9.66 -11.49
C ALA A 53 -1.93 9.25 -12.24
N ALA A 54 -3.01 10.02 -12.09
CA ALA A 54 -4.29 9.72 -12.74
C ALA A 54 -4.18 9.75 -14.27
N GLY A 55 -3.44 10.72 -14.82
CA GLY A 55 -3.19 10.83 -16.26
C GLY A 55 -2.36 9.69 -16.83
N LYS A 56 -1.62 8.97 -15.99
CA LYS A 56 -0.84 7.76 -16.35
C LYS A 56 -1.65 6.47 -16.25
N GLY A 57 -2.92 6.54 -15.84
CA GLY A 57 -3.79 5.37 -15.66
C GLY A 57 -3.68 4.71 -14.28
N ILE A 58 -2.96 5.31 -13.33
CA ILE A 58 -2.97 4.84 -11.94
C ILE A 58 -4.34 5.12 -11.33
N GLU A 59 -4.88 4.14 -10.62
CA GLU A 59 -6.18 4.22 -9.95
C GLU A 59 -6.08 4.08 -8.43
N VAL A 60 -4.99 3.52 -7.91
CA VAL A 60 -4.70 3.45 -6.46
C VAL A 60 -3.22 3.72 -6.22
N ILE A 61 -2.89 4.52 -5.20
CA ILE A 61 -1.50 4.71 -4.76
C ILE A 61 -1.31 4.05 -3.40
N ILE A 62 -0.24 3.25 -3.26
CA ILE A 62 0.22 2.69 -2.00
C ILE A 62 1.51 3.40 -1.61
N ALA A 63 1.50 4.10 -0.48
CA ALA A 63 2.61 4.90 -0.01
C ALA A 63 3.15 4.40 1.33
N GLY A 64 4.44 4.06 1.37
CA GLY A 64 5.15 3.56 2.55
C GLY A 64 6.18 4.54 3.12
N ALA A 65 6.13 4.79 4.43
CA ALA A 65 7.14 5.60 5.11
C ALA A 65 7.22 5.29 6.61
N GLY A 66 8.39 5.55 7.22
CA GLY A 66 8.64 5.38 8.65
C GLY A 66 9.04 6.67 9.36
N GLY A 67 8.92 6.71 10.70
CA GLY A 67 9.19 7.87 11.54
C GLY A 67 8.15 8.97 11.36
N ALA A 68 8.59 10.19 11.05
CA ALA A 68 7.73 11.30 10.63
C ALA A 68 7.22 11.07 9.20
N ALA A 69 6.28 10.12 9.05
CA ALA A 69 5.91 9.50 7.79
C ALA A 69 4.95 10.36 6.94
N HIS A 70 5.43 11.48 6.38
CA HIS A 70 4.60 12.44 5.64
C HIS A 70 4.25 12.03 4.20
N LEU A 71 4.91 11.01 3.65
CA LEU A 71 4.74 10.62 2.24
C LEU A 71 3.28 10.32 1.86
N PRO A 72 2.52 9.50 2.61
CA PRO A 72 1.14 9.18 2.22
C PRO A 72 0.22 10.41 2.27
N GLY A 73 0.29 11.20 3.36
CA GLY A 73 -0.55 12.39 3.53
C GLY A 73 -0.28 13.47 2.48
N MET A 74 1.00 13.74 2.19
CA MET A 74 1.38 14.72 1.16
C MET A 74 1.05 14.24 -0.26
N CYS A 75 1.10 12.92 -0.51
CA CYS A 75 0.62 12.35 -1.78
C CYS A 75 -0.89 12.58 -1.93
N ALA A 76 -1.69 12.24 -0.91
CA ALA A 76 -3.14 12.42 -0.91
C ALA A 76 -3.55 13.89 -1.07
N ALA A 77 -2.76 14.83 -0.55
CA ALA A 77 -3.03 16.26 -0.71
C ALA A 77 -2.89 16.76 -2.16
N LYS A 78 -2.26 15.98 -3.05
CA LYS A 78 -1.91 16.37 -4.43
C LYS A 78 -2.60 15.51 -5.49
N THR A 79 -3.47 14.59 -5.08
CA THR A 79 -4.21 13.72 -6.00
C THR A 79 -5.62 13.45 -5.51
N HIS A 80 -6.53 13.15 -6.43
CA HIS A 80 -7.89 12.70 -6.09
C HIS A 80 -8.00 11.17 -6.02
N LEU A 81 -6.93 10.45 -6.39
CA LEU A 81 -6.89 9.00 -6.31
C LEU A 81 -6.88 8.52 -4.86
N PRO A 82 -7.46 7.35 -4.55
CA PRO A 82 -7.29 6.69 -3.26
C PRO A 82 -5.81 6.48 -2.91
N VAL A 83 -5.39 6.95 -1.73
CA VAL A 83 -4.05 6.73 -1.19
C VAL A 83 -4.14 5.80 0.02
N LEU A 84 -3.41 4.68 -0.06
CA LEU A 84 -3.28 3.68 0.98
C LEU A 84 -1.93 3.87 1.69
N GLY A 85 -1.95 4.13 2.99
CA GLY A 85 -0.76 4.39 3.78
C GLY A 85 -0.26 3.14 4.51
N VAL A 86 1.02 2.80 4.34
CA VAL A 86 1.69 1.70 5.06
C VAL A 86 2.71 2.30 6.05
N PRO A 87 2.43 2.28 7.36
CA PRO A 87 3.40 2.66 8.38
C PRO A 87 4.57 1.68 8.40
N VAL A 88 5.77 2.12 8.03
CA VAL A 88 6.99 1.30 8.14
C VAL A 88 7.45 1.31 9.60
N GLN A 89 7.87 0.15 10.11
CA GLN A 89 8.30 0.03 11.50
C GLN A 89 9.60 0.83 11.74
N SER A 90 9.51 1.87 12.57
CA SER A 90 10.68 2.62 13.03
C SER A 90 11.43 1.86 14.13
N SER A 91 12.75 2.10 14.25
CA SER A 91 13.58 1.41 15.24
C SER A 91 13.26 1.81 16.68
N MET A 92 13.00 3.09 16.94
CA MET A 92 12.85 3.62 18.30
C MET A 92 11.44 3.44 18.86
N LEU A 93 10.41 3.62 18.04
CA LEU A 93 9.01 3.63 18.48
C LEU A 93 8.19 2.49 17.88
N SER A 94 8.87 1.50 17.29
CA SER A 94 8.24 0.32 16.69
C SER A 94 7.10 0.67 15.71
N GLY A 95 7.23 1.80 14.99
CA GLY A 95 6.25 2.27 14.02
C GLY A 95 5.04 3.01 14.59
N VAL A 96 4.94 3.26 15.91
CA VAL A 96 3.85 4.07 16.48
C VAL A 96 3.89 5.51 15.97
N ASP A 97 5.08 6.09 15.86
CA ASP A 97 5.33 7.38 15.21
C ASP A 97 4.84 7.40 13.76
N SER A 98 5.13 6.33 13.04
CA SER A 98 4.81 6.15 11.63
C SER A 98 3.30 6.01 11.46
N LEU A 99 2.66 5.23 12.32
CA LEU A 99 1.22 5.03 12.34
C LEU A 99 0.49 6.34 12.57
N LEU A 100 0.84 7.06 13.65
CA LEU A 100 0.18 8.32 14.00
C LEU A 100 0.44 9.42 12.96
N SER A 101 1.62 9.44 12.33
CA SER A 101 1.94 10.37 11.24
C SER A 101 1.08 10.15 9.98
N ILE A 102 0.58 8.94 9.77
CA ILE A 102 -0.21 8.58 8.57
C ILE A 102 -1.72 8.61 8.86
N VAL A 103 -2.17 8.04 9.98
CA VAL A 103 -3.61 7.82 10.25
C VAL A 103 -4.34 9.07 10.76
N GLN A 104 -3.64 9.99 11.42
CA GLN A 104 -4.27 11.17 12.04
C GLN A 104 -4.46 12.33 11.06
N MET A 105 -4.77 12.05 9.80
CA MET A 105 -5.10 13.08 8.81
C MET A 105 -6.34 13.86 9.28
N PRO A 106 -6.30 15.21 9.27
CA PRO A 106 -7.49 16.01 9.56
C PRO A 106 -8.55 15.84 8.46
N ALA A 107 -9.79 16.23 8.77
CA ALA A 107 -10.89 16.18 7.81
C ALA A 107 -10.56 16.96 6.53
N GLY A 108 -10.77 16.32 5.37
CA GLY A 108 -10.58 16.90 4.04
C GLY A 108 -9.65 16.11 3.12
N VAL A 109 -8.56 15.54 3.66
CA VAL A 109 -7.57 14.79 2.86
C VAL A 109 -7.36 13.40 3.46
N PRO A 110 -8.11 12.38 3.01
CA PRO A 110 -8.07 11.07 3.62
C PRO A 110 -6.83 10.27 3.20
N VAL A 111 -6.32 9.45 4.11
CA VAL A 111 -5.41 8.34 3.82
C VAL A 111 -5.99 7.08 4.46
N ALA A 112 -6.15 6.02 3.68
CA ALA A 112 -6.56 4.72 4.23
C ALA A 112 -5.33 4.02 4.81
N THR A 113 -5.18 4.06 6.13
CA THR A 113 -3.98 3.52 6.80
C THR A 113 -4.13 2.04 7.14
N LEU A 114 -3.07 1.27 6.87
CA LEU A 114 -2.99 -0.16 7.19
C LEU A 114 -2.15 -0.40 8.45
N ALA A 115 -2.03 -1.66 8.85
CA ALA A 115 -1.19 -2.07 9.98
C ALA A 115 0.28 -1.66 9.79
N ILE A 116 1.05 -1.61 10.89
CA ILE A 116 2.50 -1.35 10.84
C ILE A 116 3.21 -2.54 10.15
N GLY A 117 4.18 -2.23 9.28
CA GLY A 117 5.12 -3.20 8.71
C GLY A 117 4.51 -4.15 7.68
N LYS A 118 5.03 -5.38 7.64
CA LYS A 118 4.70 -6.41 6.64
C LYS A 118 3.20 -6.66 6.49
N ALA A 119 2.47 -6.76 7.60
CA ALA A 119 1.04 -7.00 7.58
C ALA A 119 0.30 -5.88 6.84
N GLY A 120 0.69 -4.62 7.07
CA GLY A 120 0.12 -3.48 6.36
C GLY A 120 0.46 -3.46 4.88
N ALA A 121 1.70 -3.79 4.53
CA ALA A 121 2.14 -3.86 3.13
C ALA A 121 1.33 -4.89 2.32
N ILE A 122 1.10 -6.08 2.88
CA ILE A 122 0.27 -7.12 2.24
C ILE A 122 -1.19 -6.64 2.14
N ASN A 123 -1.73 -6.11 3.24
CA ASN A 123 -3.13 -5.66 3.27
C ASN A 123 -3.39 -4.45 2.38
N ALA A 124 -2.39 -3.61 2.10
CA ALA A 124 -2.52 -2.51 1.15
C ALA A 124 -2.75 -3.03 -0.28
N ALA A 125 -2.05 -4.10 -0.69
CA ALA A 125 -2.29 -4.75 -1.98
C ALA A 125 -3.67 -5.45 -2.03
N LEU A 126 -4.10 -6.10 -0.95
CA LEU A 126 -5.43 -6.72 -0.89
C LEU A 126 -6.56 -5.68 -0.91
N LEU A 127 -6.36 -4.53 -0.26
CA LEU A 127 -7.32 -3.43 -0.27
C LEU A 127 -7.36 -2.76 -1.66
N SER A 128 -6.22 -2.59 -2.34
CA SER A 128 -6.23 -2.07 -3.72
C SER A 128 -6.99 -3.00 -4.67
N ALA A 129 -6.87 -4.33 -4.51
CA ALA A 129 -7.67 -5.29 -5.26
C ALA A 129 -9.17 -5.16 -4.98
N SER A 130 -9.54 -4.90 -3.72
CA SER A 130 -10.95 -4.67 -3.34
C SER A 130 -11.51 -3.41 -4.00
N ILE A 131 -10.71 -2.33 -4.08
CA ILE A 131 -11.07 -1.07 -4.72
C ILE A 131 -11.21 -1.26 -6.24
N LEU A 132 -10.19 -1.86 -6.87
CA LEU A 132 -10.17 -2.08 -8.31
C LEU A 132 -11.23 -3.09 -8.76
N GLY A 133 -11.57 -4.07 -7.92
CA GLY A 133 -12.55 -5.12 -8.22
C GLY A 133 -13.94 -4.61 -8.60
N GLY A 134 -14.30 -3.38 -8.21
CA GLY A 134 -15.55 -2.75 -8.66
C GLY A 134 -15.59 -2.42 -10.15
N LYS A 135 -14.42 -2.24 -10.78
CA LYS A 135 -14.26 -1.92 -12.21
C LYS A 135 -13.65 -3.08 -13.01
N TYR A 136 -12.81 -3.89 -12.37
CA TYR A 136 -12.04 -4.97 -12.96
C TYR A 136 -12.41 -6.32 -12.34
N PRO A 137 -13.37 -7.06 -12.92
CA PRO A 137 -13.86 -8.31 -12.36
C PRO A 137 -12.78 -9.37 -12.10
N GLU A 138 -11.71 -9.37 -12.89
CA GLU A 138 -10.57 -10.27 -12.72
C GLU A 138 -9.86 -10.10 -11.37
N TYR A 139 -9.74 -8.87 -10.86
CA TYR A 139 -9.12 -8.62 -9.56
C TYR A 139 -10.06 -8.93 -8.40
N HIS A 140 -11.36 -8.78 -8.62
CA HIS A 140 -12.37 -9.24 -7.66
C HIS A 140 -12.29 -10.77 -7.51
N GLN A 141 -12.26 -11.50 -8.62
CA GLN A 141 -12.13 -12.97 -8.62
C GLN A 141 -10.81 -13.45 -8.01
N ALA A 142 -9.69 -12.78 -8.32
CA ALA A 142 -8.39 -13.10 -7.74
C ALA A 142 -8.40 -12.91 -6.21
N LEU A 143 -9.05 -11.84 -5.72
CA LEU A 143 -9.19 -11.58 -4.29
C LEU A 143 -10.09 -12.63 -3.61
N GLU A 144 -11.21 -13.02 -4.21
CA GLU A 144 -12.08 -14.08 -3.67
C GLU A 144 -11.33 -15.41 -3.58
N ALA A 145 -10.64 -15.81 -4.65
CA ALA A 145 -9.84 -17.02 -4.69
C ALA A 145 -8.74 -17.00 -3.60
N PHE A 146 -8.05 -15.87 -3.44
CA PHE A 146 -7.07 -15.69 -2.37
C PHE A 146 -7.69 -15.92 -0.98
N ARG A 147 -8.85 -15.31 -0.70
CA ARG A 147 -9.53 -15.42 0.60
C ARG A 147 -10.02 -16.84 0.87
N ASN A 148 -10.53 -17.53 -0.14
CA ASN A 148 -10.94 -18.93 -0.03
C ASN A 148 -9.73 -19.82 0.30
N GLN A 149 -8.61 -19.64 -0.41
CA GLN A 149 -7.37 -20.36 -0.12
C GLN A 149 -6.87 -20.14 1.33
N GLN A 150 -6.92 -18.91 1.85
CA GLN A 150 -6.54 -18.65 3.25
C GLN A 150 -7.45 -19.39 4.23
N THR A 151 -8.74 -19.48 3.93
CA THR A 151 -9.72 -20.20 4.74
C THR A 151 -9.44 -21.69 4.73
N GLU A 152 -9.27 -22.28 3.54
CA GLU A 152 -8.92 -23.69 3.35
C GLU A 152 -7.62 -24.05 4.07
N THR A 153 -6.59 -23.20 3.96
CA THR A 153 -5.29 -23.42 4.65
C THR A 153 -5.46 -23.62 6.16
N VAL A 154 -6.34 -22.84 6.80
CA VAL A 154 -6.59 -22.96 8.25
C VAL A 154 -7.43 -24.20 8.56
N LEU A 155 -8.44 -24.49 7.75
CA LEU A 155 -9.32 -25.65 7.93
C LEU A 155 -8.57 -26.99 7.74
N ASP A 156 -7.60 -27.02 6.83
CA ASP A 156 -6.77 -28.20 6.53
C ASP A 156 -5.68 -28.43 7.58
N ASN A 157 -5.36 -27.42 8.41
CA ASN A 157 -4.32 -27.48 9.44
C ASN A 157 -4.86 -27.10 10.83
N PRO A 158 -5.85 -27.83 11.38
CA PRO A 158 -6.54 -27.44 12.60
C PRO A 158 -5.74 -27.74 13.89
N ASP A 159 -4.82 -28.71 13.86
CA ASP A 159 -3.99 -29.07 15.01
C ASP A 159 -2.62 -28.38 14.91
N PRO A 160 -2.32 -27.37 15.74
CA PRO A 160 -1.07 -26.61 15.66
C PRO A 160 0.18 -27.43 16.03
N ARG A 161 0.03 -28.69 16.46
CA ARG A 161 1.14 -29.60 16.74
C ARG A 161 1.58 -30.41 15.51
N GLN A 162 0.80 -30.41 14.44
CA GLN A 162 1.08 -31.13 13.20
C GLN A 162 1.63 -30.10 12.21
N ALA A 163 2.90 -30.25 11.82
CA ALA A 163 3.60 -29.35 10.90
C ALA A 163 3.89 -30.05 9.57
#